data_AF-A0A2E2ACM2-F1
#
_entry.id   AF-A0A2E2ACM2-F1
#
_cell.length_a   1.000
_cell.length_b   1.000
_cell.length_c   1.000
_cell.angle_alpha   90.00
_cell.angle_beta   90.00
_cell.angle_gamma   90.00
#
_symmetry.space_group_name_H-M   'P 1'
#
loop_
_entity.id
_entity.type
_entity.pdbx_description
1 polymer ?
#
loop_
_entity_poly.entity_id
_entity_poly.type
_entity_poly.pdbx_seq_one_letter_code
_entity_poly.pdbx_strand_id
1 'polypeptide(L)'
;MKPSNLNSSQAAIGCCLIISFLGVLIYANHLNNPFQFDSVPYITNNAKLKNPEILLTPGFLQKEFIHRGLLRISIALNVHLNGFKPFGFHLLSLALHILNALLLFFIFEKSFQRFRLSALGWGNKKIRSISFFAALLFLCHPIQTESVIYIMSRSEVMASTFYLIGFLLFQQLLERTSTSGLQYFFYFLVIILIIILGFSVKQIVATLPASMIFYYFFSCPDNSSGSQFLKKWKLPLVLIFTASISFLFYRLFTDESFLIGPSQADQMVGRVKYMLSQPGVIIFYYLKKLLFPINLNVDPDIEVVINFFSSSFLIPALCIVFLLVGSFRIFKSRIILFFLCWFFIILSPSSSIVTLHDLAAEHRSYLASAGIFILLAYGASEISCKWGKPKSLQILLIYFLFLGMLGVLTIKRNTVWQSELSLWQDTYQKSPYKLRPLINLARAYSLLGDTDKAIEYYQEALYKGPMIFAVNYNLGDLYMEKGLVPDAVQRFLVATQISPETFETFARLGDIYLSQNNFKLAESYFKEAVELNPHFSIGFKNLGVLNFYHLNNPKQGIIYFTRSLTLDPDQPEADNIRLLLSEYSVR
;
A
#
# COMPACT_ATOMS: atom_id res chain seq x y z
N MET A 1 0.73 31.67 35.48
CA MET A 1 1.54 30.63 34.81
C MET A 1 3.02 30.92 35.07
N LYS A 2 3.81 29.95 35.56
CA LYS A 2 5.25 30.19 35.85
C LYS A 2 6.04 30.39 34.53
N PRO A 3 7.03 31.29 34.49
CA PRO A 3 7.83 31.60 33.29
C PRO A 3 8.55 30.38 32.68
N SER A 4 8.80 29.32 33.46
CA SER A 4 9.36 28.05 32.98
C SER A 4 8.45 27.27 32.01
N ASN A 5 7.13 27.43 32.10
CA ASN A 5 6.17 26.74 31.25
C ASN A 5 5.92 27.45 29.92
N LEU A 6 6.15 28.77 29.85
CA LEU A 6 6.06 29.56 28.61
C LEU A 6 7.23 29.24 27.67
N ASN A 7 8.44 29.10 28.20
CA ASN A 7 9.61 28.74 27.39
C ASN A 7 9.52 27.29 26.86
N SER A 8 8.84 26.40 27.58
CA SER A 8 8.67 25.02 27.13
C SER A 8 7.60 24.87 26.06
N SER A 9 6.51 25.64 26.10
CA SER A 9 5.50 25.64 25.03
C SER A 9 6.03 26.28 23.74
N GLN A 10 6.74 27.41 23.84
CA GLN A 10 7.37 28.07 22.68
C GLN A 10 8.36 27.15 21.95
N ALA A 11 9.20 26.42 22.69
CA ALA A 11 10.14 25.48 22.09
C ALA A 11 9.43 24.30 21.38
N ALA A 12 8.28 23.84 21.90
CA ALA A 12 7.49 22.80 21.23
C ALA A 12 6.87 23.32 19.93
N ILE A 13 6.35 24.56 19.92
CA ILE A 13 5.83 25.21 18.71
C ILE A 13 6.93 25.32 17.65
N GLY A 14 8.14 25.75 18.03
CA GLY A 14 9.28 25.81 17.11
C GLY A 14 9.61 24.45 16.48
N CYS A 15 9.58 23.37 17.26
CA CYS A 15 9.75 22.00 16.73
C CYS A 15 8.67 21.65 15.71
N CYS A 16 7.40 21.94 16.02
CA CYS A 16 6.27 21.66 15.11
C CYS A 16 6.39 22.44 13.79
N LEU A 17 6.81 23.71 13.84
CA LEU A 17 7.01 24.52 12.65
C LEU A 17 8.14 23.96 11.77
N ILE A 18 9.25 23.53 12.37
CA ILE A 18 10.37 22.92 11.62
C ILE A 18 9.95 21.59 10.98
N ILE A 19 9.27 20.71 11.73
CA ILE A 19 8.73 19.44 11.20
C ILE A 19 7.81 19.72 9.99
N SER A 20 6.91 20.68 10.14
CA SER A 20 5.95 21.02 9.07
C SER A 20 6.64 21.61 7.84
N PHE A 21 7.56 22.55 8.05
CA PHE A 21 8.33 23.18 6.99
C PHE A 21 9.19 22.17 6.22
N LEU A 22 9.94 21.31 6.92
CA LEU A 22 10.76 20.28 6.28
C LEU A 22 9.90 19.26 5.54
N GLY A 23 8.73 18.90 6.08
CA GLY A 23 7.79 18.00 5.40
C GLY A 23 7.34 18.56 4.06
N VAL A 24 6.97 19.84 4.02
CA VAL A 24 6.63 20.53 2.76
C VAL A 24 7.85 20.58 1.83
N LEU A 25 9.02 21.00 2.33
CA LEU A 25 10.22 21.16 1.52
C LEU A 25 10.67 19.86 0.84
N ILE A 26 10.70 18.74 1.59
CA ILE A 26 11.20 17.45 1.13
C ILE A 26 10.23 16.78 0.14
N TYR A 27 8.93 17.01 0.30
CA TYR A 27 7.91 16.35 -0.51
C TYR A 27 7.31 17.25 -1.60
N ALA A 28 7.59 18.56 -1.66
CA ALA A 28 6.95 19.46 -2.62
C ALA A 28 7.03 18.99 -4.09
N ASN A 29 8.12 18.32 -4.48
CA ASN A 29 8.35 17.90 -5.86
C ASN A 29 7.46 16.72 -6.34
N HIS A 30 6.69 16.06 -5.46
CA HIS A 30 5.78 14.98 -5.87
C HIS A 30 4.34 15.44 -6.10
N LEU A 31 3.98 16.68 -5.72
CA LEU A 31 2.58 17.12 -5.67
C LEU A 31 1.87 17.04 -7.04
N ASN A 32 2.61 17.09 -8.15
CA ASN A 32 2.05 16.99 -9.49
C ASN A 32 2.30 15.64 -10.17
N ASN A 33 2.84 14.64 -9.46
CA ASN A 33 3.07 13.32 -10.04
C ASN A 33 1.73 12.68 -10.46
N PRO A 34 1.67 12.01 -11.62
CA PRO A 34 0.44 11.38 -12.10
C PRO A 34 0.04 10.19 -11.22
N PHE A 35 -1.19 9.68 -11.40
CA PHE A 35 -1.60 8.41 -10.81
C PHE A 35 -0.72 7.29 -11.36
N GLN A 36 -0.31 6.38 -10.48
CA GLN A 36 0.57 5.25 -10.83
C GLN A 36 0.01 3.94 -10.29
N PHE A 37 0.40 2.85 -10.95
CA PHE A 37 0.09 1.48 -10.55
C PHE A 37 -1.41 1.28 -10.31
N ASP A 38 -1.84 0.65 -9.21
CA ASP A 38 -3.28 0.39 -8.96
C ASP A 38 -4.11 1.67 -8.81
N SER A 39 -3.48 2.84 -8.63
CA SER A 39 -4.20 4.12 -8.56
C SER A 39 -4.88 4.44 -9.89
N VAL A 40 -4.30 4.05 -11.02
CA VAL A 40 -4.86 4.33 -12.35
C VAL A 40 -6.21 3.63 -12.51
N PRO A 41 -6.30 2.28 -12.57
CA PRO A 41 -7.58 1.61 -12.77
C PRO A 41 -8.59 1.89 -11.64
N TYR A 42 -8.13 2.07 -10.40
CA TYR A 42 -9.03 2.35 -9.29
C TYR A 42 -9.71 3.72 -9.40
N ILE A 43 -8.96 4.75 -9.80
CA ILE A 43 -9.45 6.14 -9.81
C ILE A 43 -10.07 6.48 -11.16
N THR A 44 -9.40 6.20 -12.27
CA THR A 44 -9.85 6.64 -13.60
C THR A 44 -11.04 5.83 -14.11
N ASN A 45 -11.12 4.54 -13.77
CA ASN A 45 -12.12 3.63 -14.34
C ASN A 45 -13.33 3.43 -13.42
N ASN A 46 -13.41 4.15 -12.30
CA ASN A 46 -14.49 3.96 -11.32
C ASN A 46 -15.48 5.13 -11.34
N ALA A 47 -16.53 4.99 -12.16
CA ALA A 47 -17.59 5.98 -12.28
C ALA A 47 -18.28 6.32 -10.93
N LYS A 48 -18.30 5.39 -9.96
CA LYS A 48 -18.91 5.62 -8.64
C LYS A 48 -18.20 6.70 -7.84
N LEU A 49 -16.93 6.97 -8.11
CA LEU A 49 -16.17 8.02 -7.40
C LEU A 49 -16.66 9.43 -7.72
N LYS A 50 -17.36 9.64 -8.85
CA LYS A 50 -17.93 10.95 -9.20
C LYS A 50 -19.11 11.35 -8.31
N ASN A 51 -19.81 10.37 -7.73
CA ASN A 51 -21.02 10.57 -6.92
C ASN A 51 -20.78 10.06 -5.50
N PRO A 52 -20.13 10.85 -4.61
CA PRO A 52 -19.75 10.39 -3.27
C PRO A 52 -20.95 10.00 -2.40
N GLU A 53 -22.14 10.54 -2.67
CA GLU A 53 -23.40 10.20 -1.97
C GLU A 53 -23.74 8.71 -2.03
N ILE A 54 -23.37 8.02 -3.12
CA ILE A 54 -23.57 6.57 -3.27
C ILE A 54 -22.80 5.80 -2.17
N LEU A 55 -21.64 6.32 -1.77
CA LEU A 55 -20.78 5.76 -0.72
C LEU A 55 -21.21 6.17 0.70
N LEU A 56 -22.27 6.96 0.83
CA LEU A 56 -22.86 7.37 2.12
C LEU A 56 -24.22 6.72 2.36
N THR A 57 -24.69 5.89 1.43
CA THR A 57 -25.97 5.17 1.59
C THR A 57 -25.92 4.18 2.75
N PRO A 58 -27.04 3.93 3.47
CA PRO A 58 -27.08 2.95 4.55
C PRO A 58 -26.62 1.56 4.11
N GLY A 59 -26.96 1.15 2.88
CA GLY A 59 -26.53 -0.13 2.31
C GLY A 59 -25.01 -0.24 2.16
N PHE A 60 -24.34 0.82 1.69
CA PHE A 60 -22.88 0.88 1.64
C PHE A 60 -22.28 0.87 3.04
N LEU A 61 -22.80 1.71 3.95
CA LEU A 61 -22.27 1.83 5.31
C LEU A 61 -22.37 0.51 6.08
N GLN A 62 -23.42 -0.28 5.85
CA GLN A 62 -23.61 -1.57 6.50
C GLN A 62 -22.72 -2.68 5.92
N LYS A 63 -22.57 -2.74 4.59
CA LYS A 63 -21.91 -3.87 3.91
C LYS A 63 -20.44 -3.63 3.58
N GLU A 64 -20.08 -2.41 3.22
CA GLU A 64 -18.81 -2.10 2.57
C GLU A 64 -17.90 -1.25 3.46
N PHE A 65 -18.44 -0.59 4.51
CA PHE A 65 -17.68 0.38 5.29
C PHE A 65 -16.40 -0.20 5.89
N ILE A 66 -16.50 -1.38 6.51
CA ILE A 66 -15.36 -2.08 7.13
C ILE A 66 -14.35 -2.56 6.08
N HIS A 67 -14.77 -2.75 4.83
CA HIS A 67 -13.93 -3.17 3.69
C HIS A 67 -13.33 -1.98 2.96
N ARG A 68 -12.51 -1.19 3.68
CA ARG A 68 -11.84 0.03 3.18
C ARG A 68 -12.79 1.21 2.89
N GLY A 69 -14.02 1.21 3.38
CA GLY A 69 -15.03 2.20 3.01
C GLY A 69 -14.62 3.66 3.27
N LEU A 70 -13.96 3.96 4.40
CA LEU A 70 -13.53 5.33 4.68
C LEU A 70 -12.41 5.80 3.75
N LEU A 71 -11.52 4.89 3.32
CA LEU A 71 -10.54 5.18 2.26
C LEU A 71 -11.23 5.52 0.95
N ARG A 72 -12.25 4.74 0.56
CA ARG A 72 -13.01 4.96 -0.68
C ARG A 72 -13.76 6.30 -0.65
N ILE A 73 -14.37 6.63 0.48
CA ILE A 73 -15.01 7.93 0.73
C ILE A 73 -13.98 9.06 0.62
N SER A 74 -12.80 8.92 1.22
CA SER A 74 -11.72 9.92 1.10
C SER A 74 -11.30 10.17 -0.36
N ILE A 75 -11.16 9.11 -1.16
CA ILE A 75 -10.81 9.21 -2.58
C ILE A 75 -11.97 9.88 -3.37
N ALA A 76 -13.21 9.47 -3.13
CA ALA A 76 -14.38 10.04 -3.80
C ALA A 76 -14.59 11.53 -3.47
N LEU A 77 -14.36 11.92 -2.21
CA LEU A 77 -14.40 13.34 -1.81
C LEU A 77 -13.30 14.15 -2.52
N ASN A 78 -12.11 13.60 -2.71
CA ASN A 78 -11.08 14.27 -3.53
C ASN A 78 -11.52 14.45 -4.99
N VAL A 79 -12.12 13.41 -5.60
CA VAL A 79 -12.67 13.49 -6.96
C VAL A 79 -13.78 14.55 -7.04
N HIS A 80 -14.66 14.61 -6.05
CA HIS A 80 -15.74 15.60 -6.00
C HIS A 80 -15.21 17.04 -5.89
N LEU A 81 -14.17 17.28 -5.09
CA LEU A 81 -13.63 18.62 -4.85
C LEU A 81 -12.76 19.16 -6.00
N ASN A 82 -11.96 18.32 -6.65
CA ASN A 82 -10.96 18.80 -7.62
C ASN A 82 -10.85 17.94 -8.89
N GLY A 83 -11.84 17.07 -9.15
CA GLY A 83 -11.84 16.12 -10.25
C GLY A 83 -10.71 15.09 -10.13
N PHE A 84 -10.31 14.54 -11.27
CA PHE A 84 -9.21 13.56 -11.36
C PHE A 84 -7.82 14.22 -11.41
N LYS A 85 -7.64 15.40 -10.83
CA LYS A 85 -6.34 16.09 -10.78
C LYS A 85 -5.49 15.53 -9.62
N PRO A 86 -4.26 15.01 -9.85
CA PRO A 86 -3.45 14.37 -8.81
C PRO A 86 -3.12 15.26 -7.61
N PHE A 87 -2.98 16.57 -7.82
CA PHE A 87 -2.53 17.52 -6.80
C PHE A 87 -3.28 17.42 -5.46
N GLY A 88 -4.61 17.44 -5.49
CA GLY A 88 -5.41 17.37 -4.27
C GLY A 88 -5.24 16.04 -3.53
N PHE A 89 -4.89 14.97 -4.26
CA PHE A 89 -4.68 13.67 -3.65
C PHE A 89 -3.36 13.61 -2.89
N HIS A 90 -2.29 14.10 -3.53
CA HIS A 90 -0.95 14.19 -2.94
C HIS A 90 -0.90 15.16 -1.77
N LEU A 91 -1.59 16.31 -1.88
CA LEU A 91 -1.67 17.30 -0.81
C LEU A 91 -2.27 16.70 0.48
N LEU A 92 -3.34 15.91 0.36
CA LEU A 92 -3.96 15.26 1.53
C LEU A 92 -3.02 14.22 2.15
N SER A 93 -2.37 13.38 1.33
CA SER A 93 -1.40 12.40 1.82
C SER A 93 -0.21 13.06 2.52
N LEU A 94 0.31 14.16 1.96
CA LEU A 94 1.39 14.95 2.58
C LEU A 94 0.95 15.59 3.91
N ALA A 95 -0.23 16.19 3.95
CA ALA A 95 -0.77 16.80 5.17
C ALA A 95 -0.90 15.75 6.29
N LEU A 96 -1.41 14.56 5.98
CA LEU A 96 -1.50 13.46 6.92
C LEU A 96 -0.12 12.92 7.34
N HIS A 97 0.86 12.90 6.43
CA HIS A 97 2.23 12.49 6.77
C HIS A 97 2.89 13.45 7.77
N ILE A 98 2.76 14.77 7.53
CA ILE A 98 3.23 15.80 8.45
C ILE A 98 2.51 15.68 9.81
N LEU A 99 1.18 15.51 9.79
CA LEU A 99 0.41 15.30 11.02
C LEU A 99 0.89 14.07 11.79
N ASN A 100 1.18 12.96 11.11
CA ASN A 100 1.72 11.76 11.75
C ASN A 100 3.09 12.00 12.40
N ALA A 101 3.99 12.74 11.75
CA ALA A 101 5.28 13.11 12.36
C ALA A 101 5.09 14.00 13.61
N LEU A 102 4.15 14.95 13.56
CA LEU A 102 3.80 15.79 14.72
C LEU A 102 3.20 14.97 15.86
N LEU A 103 2.30 14.04 15.56
CA LEU A 103 1.71 13.14 16.56
C LEU A 103 2.79 12.27 17.20
N LEU A 104 3.71 11.70 16.40
CA LEU A 104 4.84 10.92 16.90
C LEU A 104 5.75 11.75 17.81
N PHE A 105 6.04 13.00 17.47
CA PHE A 105 6.80 13.91 18.33
C PHE A 105 6.20 13.99 19.75
N PHE A 106 4.89 14.21 19.87
CA PHE A 106 4.21 14.27 21.17
C PHE A 106 4.12 12.91 21.87
N ILE A 107 3.85 11.83 21.12
CA ILE A 107 3.77 10.47 21.65
C ILE A 107 5.10 10.03 22.25
N PHE A 108 6.20 10.35 21.56
CA PHE A 108 7.55 10.06 22.02
C PHE A 108 7.90 10.88 23.27
N GLU A 109 7.60 12.18 23.30
CA GLU A 109 7.85 13.04 24.47
C GLU A 109 7.11 12.50 25.70
N LYS A 110 5.82 12.14 25.57
CA LYS A 110 5.02 11.53 26.64
C LYS A 110 5.52 10.15 27.06
N SER A 111 5.93 9.32 26.10
CA SER A 111 6.48 8.00 26.38
C SER A 111 7.73 8.11 27.26
N PHE A 112 8.70 8.93 26.87
CA PHE A 112 9.92 9.11 27.65
C PHE A 112 9.66 9.65 29.07
N GLN A 113 8.70 10.57 29.23
CA GLN A 113 8.28 11.06 30.53
C GLN A 113 7.64 9.96 31.38
N ARG A 114 6.71 9.18 30.80
CA ARG A 114 5.98 8.13 31.51
C ARG A 114 6.88 6.98 31.96
N PHE A 115 7.84 6.59 31.13
CA PHE A 115 8.86 5.58 31.48
C PHE A 115 9.91 6.09 32.49
N ARG A 116 9.71 7.29 33.08
CA ARG A 116 10.49 7.86 34.18
C ARG A 116 11.98 8.00 33.89
N LEU A 117 12.36 8.25 32.63
CA LEU A 117 13.75 8.55 32.28
C LEU A 117 14.26 9.87 32.90
N SER A 118 13.36 10.74 33.35
CA SER A 118 13.72 11.89 34.20
C SER A 118 14.39 11.47 35.51
N ALA A 119 14.06 10.29 36.06
CA ALA A 119 14.75 9.72 37.23
C ALA A 119 16.17 9.21 36.90
N LEU A 120 16.51 9.05 35.61
CA LEU A 120 17.85 8.73 35.10
C LEU A 120 18.64 10.02 34.76
N GLY A 121 18.21 11.18 35.26
CA GLY A 121 18.90 12.46 35.08
C GLY A 121 18.60 13.19 33.76
N TRP A 122 17.63 12.71 32.97
CA TRP A 122 17.24 13.37 31.72
C TRP A 122 16.34 14.58 31.97
N GLY A 123 16.82 15.78 31.63
CA GLY A 123 15.99 16.98 31.63
C GLY A 123 14.99 17.02 30.47
N ASN A 124 13.89 17.77 30.64
CA ASN A 124 12.82 17.92 29.63
C ASN A 124 13.35 18.35 28.25
N LYS A 125 14.41 19.16 28.19
CA LYS A 125 15.06 19.56 26.93
C LYS A 125 15.64 18.37 26.16
N LYS A 126 16.27 17.41 26.84
CA LYS A 126 16.86 16.20 26.24
C LYS A 126 15.75 15.30 25.67
N ILE A 127 14.72 15.03 26.47
CA ILE A 127 13.55 14.24 26.04
C ILE A 127 12.93 14.81 24.76
N ARG A 128 12.70 16.13 24.76
CA ARG A 128 12.13 16.81 23.60
C ARG A 128 13.02 16.73 22.38
N SER A 129 14.32 16.94 22.52
CA SER A 129 15.27 16.89 21.41
C SER A 129 15.28 15.51 20.76
N ILE A 130 15.29 14.43 21.55
CA ILE A 130 15.26 13.06 21.04
C ILE A 130 13.94 12.75 20.34
N SER A 131 12.82 13.19 20.93
CA SER A 131 11.49 13.02 20.33
C SER A 131 11.37 13.77 19.01
N PHE A 132 11.94 14.98 18.93
CA PHE A 132 12.01 15.80 17.71
C PHE A 132 12.85 15.11 16.63
N PHE A 133 14.03 14.62 16.98
CA PHE A 133 14.90 13.92 16.04
C PHE A 133 14.32 12.59 15.55
N ALA A 134 13.64 11.83 16.41
CA ALA A 134 12.92 10.63 16.01
C ALA A 134 11.77 10.94 15.04
N ALA A 135 11.03 12.03 15.28
CA ALA A 135 9.99 12.50 14.37
C ALA A 135 10.55 13.00 13.03
N LEU A 136 11.71 13.68 13.04
CA LEU A 136 12.40 14.08 11.81
C LEU A 136 12.96 12.90 11.03
N LEU A 137 13.50 11.87 11.70
CA LEU A 137 13.86 10.61 11.03
C LEU A 137 12.64 10.04 10.34
N PHE A 138 11.53 9.88 11.06
CA PHE A 138 10.29 9.36 10.47
C PHE A 138 9.84 10.17 9.26
N LEU A 139 9.87 11.51 9.34
CA LEU A 139 9.45 12.41 8.27
C LEU A 139 10.38 12.39 7.06
N CYS A 140 11.70 12.40 7.27
CA CYS A 140 12.67 12.60 6.20
C CYS A 140 13.09 11.30 5.51
N HIS A 141 12.77 10.13 6.09
CA HIS A 141 13.33 8.85 5.65
C HIS A 141 12.74 8.39 4.30
N PRO A 142 13.57 8.02 3.31
CA PRO A 142 13.10 7.65 1.97
C PRO A 142 12.13 6.47 1.92
N ILE A 143 12.15 5.58 2.92
CA ILE A 143 11.20 4.45 3.00
C ILE A 143 9.73 4.90 3.04
N GLN A 144 9.46 6.13 3.48
CA GLN A 144 8.08 6.64 3.56
C GLN A 144 7.52 7.06 2.20
N THR A 145 8.34 7.20 1.17
CA THR A 145 7.91 7.75 -0.12
C THR A 145 6.79 6.94 -0.75
N GLU A 146 6.85 5.61 -0.63
CA GLU A 146 5.79 4.76 -1.17
C GLU A 146 4.47 5.03 -0.45
N SER A 147 4.45 5.17 0.87
CA SER A 147 3.21 5.49 1.61
C SER A 147 2.64 6.87 1.29
N VAL A 148 3.51 7.86 1.08
CA VAL A 148 3.10 9.26 0.90
C VAL A 148 2.67 9.56 -0.53
N ILE A 149 3.40 9.03 -1.53
CA ILE A 149 3.25 9.40 -2.95
C ILE A 149 2.35 8.42 -3.68
N TYR A 150 2.41 7.12 -3.36
CA TYR A 150 1.51 6.15 -3.97
C TYR A 150 0.09 6.37 -3.42
N ILE A 151 -0.82 6.89 -4.24
CA ILE A 151 -2.12 7.39 -3.76
C ILE A 151 -2.96 6.28 -3.10
N MET A 152 -2.93 5.05 -3.60
CA MET A 152 -3.60 3.93 -2.92
C MET A 152 -2.96 3.56 -1.58
N SER A 153 -1.69 3.87 -1.40
CA SER A 153 -0.97 3.74 -0.12
C SER A 153 -1.29 4.84 0.89
N ARG A 154 -2.12 5.84 0.52
CA ARG A 154 -2.78 6.75 1.49
C ARG A 154 -3.44 5.97 2.63
N SER A 155 -3.91 4.75 2.35
CA SER A 155 -4.43 3.84 3.37
C SER A 155 -3.49 3.66 4.58
N GLU A 156 -2.17 3.61 4.37
CA GLU A 156 -1.19 3.53 5.47
C GLU A 156 -1.12 4.82 6.26
N VAL A 157 -0.99 5.96 5.57
CA VAL A 157 -0.82 7.27 6.20
C VAL A 157 -2.06 7.64 7.01
N MET A 158 -3.25 7.45 6.45
CA MET A 158 -4.52 7.78 7.08
C MET A 158 -4.85 6.83 8.25
N ALA A 159 -4.64 5.52 8.08
CA ALA A 159 -4.81 4.57 9.19
C ALA A 159 -3.85 4.87 10.35
N SER A 160 -2.62 5.27 10.04
CA SER A 160 -1.63 5.70 11.04
C SER A 160 -2.07 6.94 11.79
N THR A 161 -2.75 7.90 11.14
CA THR A 161 -3.30 9.07 11.83
C THR A 161 -4.32 8.67 12.88
N PHE A 162 -5.29 7.82 12.53
CA PHE A 162 -6.23 7.28 13.52
C PHE A 162 -5.51 6.51 14.63
N TYR A 163 -4.54 5.67 14.27
CA TYR A 163 -3.75 4.90 15.23
C TYR A 163 -3.08 5.80 16.27
N LEU A 164 -2.36 6.83 15.79
CA LEU A 164 -1.57 7.73 16.62
C LEU A 164 -2.47 8.66 17.46
N ILE A 165 -3.58 9.16 16.92
CA ILE A 165 -4.55 9.94 17.70
C ILE A 165 -5.13 9.07 18.84
N GLY A 166 -5.56 7.86 18.54
CA GLY A 166 -6.09 6.93 19.55
C GLY A 166 -5.04 6.62 20.63
N PHE A 167 -3.79 6.35 20.22
CA PHE A 167 -2.69 6.10 21.14
C PHE A 167 -2.35 7.32 22.02
N LEU A 168 -2.33 8.52 21.45
CA LEU A 168 -2.08 9.76 22.18
C LEU A 168 -3.19 10.07 23.19
N LEU A 169 -4.46 9.86 22.84
CA LEU A 169 -5.59 9.99 23.77
C LEU A 169 -5.47 9.01 24.93
N PHE A 170 -5.03 7.78 24.66
CA PHE A 170 -4.76 6.80 25.70
C PHE A 170 -3.61 7.23 26.63
N GLN A 171 -2.51 7.76 26.10
CA GLN A 171 -1.44 8.33 26.93
C GLN A 171 -1.94 9.49 27.80
N GLN A 172 -2.77 10.37 27.22
CA GLN A 172 -3.38 11.49 27.94
C GLN A 172 -4.27 11.01 29.09
N LEU A 173 -5.02 9.93 28.89
CA LEU A 173 -5.85 9.32 29.93
C LEU A 173 -5.00 8.79 31.09
N LEU A 174 -3.87 8.14 30.79
CA LEU A 174 -2.96 7.58 31.79
C LEU A 174 -2.21 8.62 32.63
N GLU A 175 -2.07 9.84 32.13
CA GLU A 175 -1.38 10.95 32.82
C GLU A 175 -2.29 11.76 33.75
N ARG A 176 -3.62 11.67 33.58
CA ARG A 176 -4.56 12.41 34.42
C ARG A 176 -4.56 11.84 35.85
N THR A 177 -4.47 12.75 36.82
CA THR A 177 -4.45 12.41 38.27
C THR A 177 -5.85 12.19 38.84
N SER A 178 -6.88 12.80 38.25
CA SER A 178 -8.29 12.64 38.60
C SER A 178 -9.15 12.69 37.34
N THR A 179 -9.96 11.66 37.15
CA THR A 179 -10.86 11.48 36.01
C THR A 179 -12.14 10.83 36.51
N SER A 180 -13.29 11.45 36.25
CA SER A 180 -14.57 10.88 36.65
C SER A 180 -14.91 9.65 35.80
N GLY A 181 -15.76 8.75 36.30
CA GLY A 181 -16.21 7.57 35.55
C GLY A 181 -16.84 7.92 34.20
N LEU A 182 -17.59 9.03 34.15
CA LEU A 182 -18.19 9.54 32.91
C LEU A 182 -17.13 9.99 31.88
N GLN A 183 -16.05 10.63 32.34
CA GLN A 183 -14.95 11.01 31.45
C GLN A 183 -14.24 9.76 30.91
N TYR A 184 -13.96 8.77 31.75
CA TYR A 184 -13.39 7.49 31.30
C TYR A 184 -14.26 6.84 30.21
N PHE A 185 -15.58 6.81 30.43
CA PHE A 185 -16.53 6.28 29.45
C PHE A 185 -16.47 7.04 28.12
N PHE A 186 -16.42 8.38 28.16
CA PHE A 186 -16.30 9.19 26.95
C PHE A 186 -14.99 8.95 26.18
N TYR A 187 -13.84 8.94 26.88
CA TYR A 187 -12.55 8.63 26.24
C TYR A 187 -12.56 7.23 25.62
N PHE A 188 -13.12 6.25 26.32
CA PHE A 188 -13.24 4.89 25.81
C PHE A 188 -14.10 4.83 24.54
N LEU A 189 -15.26 5.50 24.52
CA LEU A 189 -16.13 5.58 23.35
C LEU A 189 -15.42 6.23 22.16
N VAL A 190 -14.70 7.34 22.39
CA VAL A 190 -13.93 8.04 21.34
C VAL A 190 -12.82 7.16 20.78
N ILE A 191 -12.08 6.43 21.64
CA ILE A 191 -11.03 5.52 21.20
C ILE A 191 -11.60 4.37 20.37
N ILE A 192 -12.74 3.79 20.77
CA ILE A 192 -13.44 2.76 19.98
C ILE A 192 -13.84 3.31 18.62
N LEU A 193 -14.43 4.51 18.57
CA LEU A 193 -14.81 5.15 17.32
C LEU A 193 -13.60 5.34 16.39
N ILE A 194 -12.48 5.83 16.94
CA ILE A 194 -11.21 5.98 16.21
C ILE A 194 -10.71 4.63 15.68
N ILE A 195 -10.80 3.55 16.48
CA ILE A 195 -10.41 2.20 16.03
C ILE A 195 -11.29 1.76 14.85
N ILE A 196 -12.61 1.94 14.93
CA ILE A 196 -13.55 1.55 13.87
C ILE A 196 -13.27 2.35 12.59
N LEU A 197 -13.12 3.67 12.70
CA LEU A 197 -12.79 4.55 11.57
C LEU A 197 -11.41 4.25 10.97
N GLY A 198 -10.41 3.97 11.80
CA GLY A 198 -9.08 3.59 11.33
C GLY A 198 -9.08 2.22 10.65
N PHE A 199 -9.82 1.25 11.20
CA PHE A 199 -9.95 -0.08 10.65
C PHE A 199 -10.65 -0.07 9.28
N SER A 200 -11.66 0.80 9.10
CA SER A 200 -12.34 1.01 7.82
C SER A 200 -11.46 1.71 6.77
N VAL A 201 -10.25 2.15 7.13
CA VAL A 201 -9.21 2.56 6.17
C VAL A 201 -8.25 1.39 5.91
N LYS A 202 -7.70 0.80 6.99
CA LYS A 202 -6.76 -0.31 6.93
C LYS A 202 -6.76 -1.13 8.22
N GLN A 203 -6.67 -2.45 8.07
CA GLN A 203 -6.76 -3.41 9.18
C GLN A 203 -5.61 -3.32 10.20
N ILE A 204 -4.51 -2.64 9.89
CA ILE A 204 -3.36 -2.45 10.80
C ILE A 204 -3.78 -1.83 12.15
N VAL A 205 -4.86 -1.04 12.16
CA VAL A 205 -5.43 -0.41 13.35
C VAL A 205 -5.96 -1.42 14.38
N ALA A 206 -6.25 -2.66 13.98
CA ALA A 206 -6.59 -3.74 14.92
C ALA A 206 -5.47 -4.04 15.93
N THR A 207 -4.24 -3.62 15.65
CA THR A 207 -3.10 -3.77 16.58
C THR A 207 -3.05 -2.68 17.65
N LEU A 208 -3.87 -1.62 17.56
CA LEU A 208 -3.86 -0.48 18.50
C LEU A 208 -4.20 -0.91 19.94
N PRO A 209 -5.25 -1.71 20.22
CA PRO A 209 -5.52 -2.19 21.57
C PRO A 209 -4.34 -2.97 22.17
N ALA A 210 -3.68 -3.81 21.37
CA ALA A 210 -2.49 -4.54 21.80
C ALA A 210 -1.37 -3.57 22.18
N SER A 211 -1.06 -2.57 21.35
CA SER A 211 -0.05 -1.55 21.67
C SER A 211 -0.38 -0.73 22.92
N MET A 212 -1.65 -0.39 23.15
CA MET A 212 -2.09 0.30 24.38
C MET A 212 -1.87 -0.56 25.62
N ILE A 213 -2.27 -1.83 25.57
CA ILE A 213 -2.09 -2.79 26.66
C ILE A 213 -0.59 -2.98 26.98
N PHE A 214 0.23 -3.17 25.94
CA PHE A 214 1.68 -3.26 26.09
C PHE A 214 2.26 -1.97 26.69
N TYR A 215 1.86 -0.80 26.19
CA TYR A 215 2.32 0.47 26.73
C TYR A 215 2.00 0.64 28.22
N TYR A 216 0.78 0.29 28.64
CA TYR A 216 0.37 0.34 30.03
C TYR A 216 1.28 -0.53 30.91
N PHE A 217 1.44 -1.79 30.54
CA PHE A 217 2.20 -2.74 31.34
C PHE A 217 3.70 -2.43 31.38
N PHE A 218 4.29 -2.02 30.26
CA PHE A 218 5.71 -1.69 30.19
C PHE A 218 6.05 -0.38 30.89
N SER A 219 5.10 0.57 30.95
CA SER A 219 5.30 1.85 31.61
C SER A 219 4.94 1.86 33.10
N CYS A 220 4.22 0.85 33.59
CA CYS A 220 3.83 0.71 34.99
C CYS A 220 5.04 0.46 35.92
N PRO A 221 5.12 1.15 37.09
CA PRO A 221 6.10 0.84 38.13
C PRO A 221 5.93 -0.57 38.71
N ASP A 222 7.02 -1.16 39.22
CA ASP A 222 7.07 -2.55 39.73
C ASP A 222 6.14 -2.89 40.90
N ASN A 223 5.69 -1.87 41.62
CA ASN A 223 4.81 -2.02 42.79
C ASN A 223 3.40 -1.48 42.53
N SER A 224 3.06 -1.16 41.28
CA SER A 224 1.70 -0.77 40.89
C SER A 224 0.74 -1.96 40.85
N SER A 225 -0.55 -1.70 41.00
CA SER A 225 -1.63 -2.69 40.84
C SER A 225 -1.55 -3.45 39.50
N GLY A 226 -1.15 -2.78 38.41
CA GLY A 226 -0.92 -3.42 37.12
C GLY A 226 0.25 -4.41 37.10
N SER A 227 1.36 -4.10 37.79
CA SER A 227 2.49 -5.04 37.91
C SER A 227 2.17 -6.22 38.83
N GLN A 228 1.42 -5.99 39.91
CA GLN A 228 0.93 -7.06 40.79
C GLN A 228 -0.05 -7.99 40.05
N PHE A 229 -0.95 -7.43 39.23
CA PHE A 229 -1.82 -8.20 38.36
C PHE A 229 -1.02 -9.09 37.40
N LEU A 230 -0.03 -8.53 36.70
CA LEU A 230 0.84 -9.32 35.82
C LEU A 230 1.60 -10.40 36.57
N LYS A 231 2.16 -10.12 37.76
CA LYS A 231 2.87 -11.12 38.55
C LYS A 231 1.95 -12.27 38.96
N LYS A 232 0.72 -11.97 39.38
CA LYS A 232 -0.31 -12.95 39.75
C LYS A 232 -0.79 -13.78 38.56
N TRP A 233 -1.04 -13.15 37.42
CA TRP A 233 -1.64 -13.76 36.24
C TRP A 233 -0.64 -14.15 35.15
N LYS A 234 0.67 -14.03 35.40
CA LYS A 234 1.72 -14.29 34.40
C LYS A 234 1.55 -15.64 33.73
N LEU A 235 1.42 -16.71 34.53
CA LEU A 235 1.33 -18.06 34.01
C LEU A 235 0.02 -18.30 33.25
N PRO A 236 -1.18 -17.96 33.78
CA PRO A 236 -2.42 -18.01 33.01
C PRO A 236 -2.39 -17.20 31.71
N LEU A 237 -1.86 -15.97 31.74
CA LEU A 237 -1.76 -15.12 30.56
C LEU A 237 -0.83 -15.73 29.50
N VAL A 238 0.31 -16.28 29.92
CA VAL A 238 1.22 -17.00 29.02
C VAL A 238 0.52 -18.21 28.43
N LEU A 239 -0.19 -19.01 29.23
CA LEU A 239 -0.93 -20.18 28.74
C LEU A 239 -2.03 -19.80 27.74
N ILE A 240 -2.85 -18.80 28.07
CA ILE A 240 -3.90 -18.28 27.17
C ILE A 240 -3.29 -17.74 25.89
N PHE A 241 -2.20 -16.97 25.98
CA PHE A 241 -1.50 -16.43 24.82
C PHE A 241 -0.92 -17.54 23.95
N THR A 242 -0.25 -18.53 24.54
CA THR A 242 0.25 -19.70 23.80
C THR A 242 -0.88 -20.51 23.17
N ALA A 243 -2.00 -20.72 23.87
CA ALA A 243 -3.15 -21.43 23.31
C ALA A 243 -3.80 -20.65 22.16
N SER A 244 -3.95 -19.32 22.31
CA SER A 244 -4.51 -18.45 21.27
C SER A 244 -3.62 -18.40 20.04
N ILE A 245 -2.30 -18.31 20.23
CA ILE A 245 -1.33 -18.37 19.15
C ILE A 245 -1.34 -19.75 18.49
N SER A 246 -1.31 -20.84 19.24
CA SER A 246 -1.37 -22.19 18.69
C SER A 246 -2.66 -22.42 17.91
N PHE A 247 -3.80 -21.93 18.40
CA PHE A 247 -5.07 -21.99 17.68
C PHE A 247 -5.04 -21.14 16.39
N LEU A 248 -4.47 -19.93 16.46
CA LEU A 248 -4.28 -19.08 15.29
C LEU A 248 -3.41 -19.77 14.24
N PHE A 249 -2.27 -20.35 14.63
CA PHE A 249 -1.41 -21.11 13.72
C PHE A 249 -2.11 -22.36 13.19
N TYR A 250 -2.83 -23.10 14.03
CA TYR A 250 -3.64 -24.24 13.58
C TYR A 250 -4.63 -23.82 12.48
N ARG A 251 -5.43 -22.76 12.72
CA ARG A 251 -6.36 -22.21 11.72
C ARG A 251 -5.63 -21.74 10.47
N LEU A 252 -4.52 -21.03 10.63
CA LEU A 252 -3.70 -20.56 9.51
C LEU A 252 -3.17 -21.72 8.65
N PHE A 253 -2.75 -22.83 9.25
CA PHE A 253 -2.21 -23.99 8.51
C PHE A 253 -3.28 -24.94 7.95
N THR A 254 -4.49 -24.94 8.50
CA THR A 254 -5.56 -25.86 8.11
C THR A 254 -6.59 -25.27 7.15
N ASP A 255 -6.75 -23.94 7.13
CA ASP A 255 -7.76 -23.26 6.31
C ASP A 255 -7.12 -22.14 5.49
N GLU A 256 -6.86 -22.39 4.20
CA GLU A 256 -6.23 -21.42 3.30
C GLU A 256 -7.10 -20.17 3.01
N SER A 257 -8.40 -20.23 3.32
CA SER A 257 -9.34 -19.09 3.24
C SER A 257 -9.41 -18.28 4.55
N PHE A 258 -8.78 -18.76 5.61
CA PHE A 258 -8.81 -18.07 6.89
C PHE A 258 -8.08 -16.73 6.80
N LEU A 259 -8.76 -15.61 7.08
CA LEU A 259 -8.26 -14.20 6.98
C LEU A 259 -8.03 -13.65 5.57
N ILE A 260 -8.20 -14.46 4.53
CA ILE A 260 -8.09 -14.05 3.13
C ILE A 260 -9.41 -14.43 2.51
N GLY A 261 -10.20 -13.44 2.07
CA GLY A 261 -11.45 -13.73 1.36
C GLY A 261 -11.22 -14.64 0.15
N PRO A 262 -12.27 -15.01 -0.60
CA PRO A 262 -12.13 -15.88 -1.77
C PRO A 262 -11.14 -15.25 -2.77
N SER A 263 -9.91 -15.74 -2.80
CA SER A 263 -8.87 -15.35 -3.74
C SER A 263 -8.43 -16.59 -4.52
N GLN A 264 -8.02 -16.39 -5.76
CA GLN A 264 -7.45 -17.43 -6.62
C GLN A 264 -6.14 -17.93 -5.99
N ALA A 265 -6.20 -19.09 -5.33
CA ALA A 265 -5.09 -19.67 -4.54
C ALA A 265 -3.86 -19.99 -5.39
N ASP A 266 -4.05 -20.21 -6.69
CA ASP A 266 -3.04 -20.45 -7.72
C ASP A 266 -2.17 -19.22 -8.06
N GLN A 267 -2.61 -18.00 -7.72
CA GLN A 267 -1.85 -16.77 -7.96
C GLN A 267 -1.08 -16.24 -6.73
N MET A 268 -1.15 -16.95 -5.60
CA MET A 268 -0.45 -16.56 -4.38
C MET A 268 0.82 -17.40 -4.18
N VAL A 269 1.81 -16.84 -3.49
CA VAL A 269 3.04 -17.56 -3.08
C VAL A 269 2.73 -18.80 -2.24
N GLY A 270 1.51 -18.95 -1.74
CA GLY A 270 1.08 -19.99 -0.82
C GLY A 270 1.40 -19.58 0.62
N ARG A 271 0.47 -19.83 1.54
CA ARG A 271 0.56 -19.30 2.92
C ARG A 271 1.78 -19.78 3.68
N VAL A 272 2.08 -21.08 3.61
CA VAL A 272 3.24 -21.65 4.30
C VAL A 272 4.53 -20.99 3.82
N LYS A 273 4.74 -20.92 2.50
CA LYS A 273 5.90 -20.29 1.88
C LYS A 273 5.99 -18.79 2.22
N TYR A 274 4.86 -18.09 2.21
CA TYR A 274 4.79 -16.69 2.63
C TYR A 274 5.26 -16.52 4.07
N MET A 275 4.73 -17.30 5.02
CA MET A 275 5.07 -17.25 6.44
C MET A 275 6.54 -17.60 6.70
N LEU A 276 7.07 -18.62 6.03
CA LEU A 276 8.49 -18.99 6.09
C LEU A 276 9.40 -17.87 5.55
N SER A 277 8.91 -17.07 4.60
CA SER A 277 9.69 -15.97 4.03
C SER A 277 9.69 -14.72 4.92
N GLN A 278 8.69 -14.54 5.78
CA GLN A 278 8.50 -13.29 6.54
C GLN A 278 9.65 -12.92 7.49
N PRO A 279 10.27 -13.84 8.26
CA PRO A 279 11.44 -13.48 9.07
C PRO A 279 12.57 -12.87 8.23
N GLY A 280 12.85 -13.47 7.06
CA GLY A 280 13.83 -12.97 6.10
C GLY A 280 13.44 -11.58 5.57
N VAL A 281 12.17 -11.37 5.20
CA VAL A 281 11.65 -10.06 4.81
C VAL A 281 11.86 -9.03 5.92
N ILE A 282 11.53 -9.36 7.16
CA ILE A 282 11.64 -8.41 8.28
C ILE A 282 13.09 -7.99 8.53
N ILE A 283 14.02 -8.95 8.60
CA ILE A 283 15.42 -8.68 8.94
C ILE A 283 16.21 -8.18 7.72
N PHE A 284 16.19 -8.92 6.61
CA PHE A 284 17.05 -8.67 5.45
C PHE A 284 16.47 -7.65 4.47
N TYR A 285 15.16 -7.39 4.52
CA TYR A 285 14.53 -6.33 3.74
C TYR A 285 14.19 -5.11 4.62
N TYR A 286 13.15 -5.17 5.47
CA TYR A 286 12.67 -3.96 6.15
C TYR A 286 13.70 -3.32 7.10
N LEU A 287 14.28 -4.07 8.05
CA LEU A 287 15.28 -3.49 8.95
C LEU A 287 16.52 -3.00 8.18
N LYS A 288 16.97 -3.75 7.16
CA LYS A 288 18.05 -3.31 6.28
C LYS A 288 17.73 -1.98 5.60
N LYS A 289 16.53 -1.79 5.06
CA LYS A 289 16.10 -0.56 4.39
C LYS A 289 15.87 0.60 5.37
N LEU A 290 15.51 0.33 6.62
CA LEU A 290 15.40 1.34 7.68
C LEU A 290 16.76 1.86 8.16
N LEU A 291 17.80 1.02 8.12
CA LEU A 291 19.16 1.43 8.49
C LEU A 291 19.92 2.01 7.29
N PHE A 292 19.70 1.44 6.11
CA PHE A 292 20.36 1.79 4.85
C PHE A 292 19.30 1.95 3.75
N PRO A 293 18.68 3.14 3.60
CA PRO A 293 17.59 3.41 2.65
C PRO A 293 18.09 3.58 1.21
N ILE A 294 18.86 2.61 0.75
CA ILE A 294 19.40 2.49 -0.60
C ILE A 294 18.68 1.38 -1.35
N ASN A 295 18.54 1.59 -2.66
CA ASN A 295 17.92 0.64 -3.56
C ASN A 295 16.46 0.31 -3.18
N LEU A 296 15.70 1.31 -2.72
CA LEU A 296 14.26 1.17 -2.47
C LEU A 296 13.54 0.79 -3.77
N ASN A 297 12.56 -0.10 -3.67
CA ASN A 297 11.94 -0.77 -4.80
C ASN A 297 10.45 -1.01 -4.51
N VAL A 298 9.58 -0.62 -5.46
CA VAL A 298 8.12 -0.79 -5.32
C VAL A 298 7.72 -2.24 -5.45
N ASP A 299 8.48 -3.02 -6.22
CA ASP A 299 8.19 -4.45 -6.41
C ASP A 299 9.47 -5.28 -6.24
N PRO A 300 9.95 -5.46 -4.99
CA PRO A 300 11.20 -6.15 -4.73
C PRO A 300 11.12 -7.62 -5.13
N ASP A 301 12.22 -8.12 -5.67
CA ASP A 301 12.45 -9.54 -5.91
C ASP A 301 12.98 -10.18 -4.62
N ILE A 302 12.08 -10.82 -3.88
CA ILE A 302 12.38 -11.50 -2.62
C ILE A 302 12.31 -13.00 -2.86
N GLU A 303 13.37 -13.69 -2.47
CA GLU A 303 13.43 -15.14 -2.54
C GLU A 303 12.34 -15.77 -1.64
N VAL A 304 11.56 -16.67 -2.24
CA VAL A 304 10.53 -17.43 -1.52
C VAL A 304 11.19 -18.55 -0.74
N VAL A 305 11.04 -18.54 0.57
CA VAL A 305 11.53 -19.61 1.43
C VAL A 305 10.56 -20.78 1.43
N ILE A 306 11.04 -21.94 0.98
CA ILE A 306 10.24 -23.17 0.88
C ILE A 306 10.47 -24.17 2.01
N ASN A 307 11.59 -24.07 2.74
CA ASN A 307 11.99 -25.04 3.77
C ASN A 307 12.22 -24.35 5.12
N PHE A 308 11.61 -24.90 6.18
CA PHE A 308 11.76 -24.46 7.56
C PHE A 308 13.21 -24.52 8.05
N PHE A 309 14.01 -25.49 7.60
CA PHE A 309 15.41 -25.64 8.02
C PHE A 309 16.39 -24.85 7.15
N SER A 310 15.90 -23.99 6.25
CA SER A 310 16.75 -23.12 5.45
C SER A 310 17.44 -22.06 6.31
N SER A 311 18.68 -21.71 5.94
CA SER A 311 19.40 -20.59 6.56
C SER A 311 18.65 -19.26 6.40
N SER A 312 17.95 -19.09 5.27
CA SER A 312 17.10 -17.94 4.96
C SER A 312 15.91 -17.75 5.91
N PHE A 313 15.50 -18.79 6.64
CA PHE A 313 14.52 -18.69 7.73
C PHE A 313 15.18 -18.70 9.11
N LEU A 314 16.07 -19.66 9.39
CA LEU A 314 16.61 -19.88 10.73
C LEU A 314 17.44 -18.70 11.23
N ILE A 315 18.32 -18.14 10.40
CA ILE A 315 19.15 -16.99 10.78
C ILE A 315 18.30 -15.78 11.17
N PRO A 316 17.40 -15.27 10.31
CA PRO A 316 16.60 -14.11 10.67
C PRO A 316 15.62 -14.40 11.82
N ALA A 317 15.07 -15.61 11.93
CA ALA A 317 14.24 -15.99 13.07
C ALA A 317 15.04 -15.92 14.39
N LEU A 318 16.26 -16.46 14.42
CA LEU A 318 17.16 -16.36 15.56
C LEU A 318 17.56 -14.90 15.84
N CYS A 319 17.78 -14.07 14.82
CA CYS A 319 18.02 -12.64 14.99
C CYS A 319 16.83 -11.93 15.65
N ILE A 320 15.59 -12.22 15.25
CA ILE A 320 14.39 -11.65 15.88
C ILE A 320 14.31 -12.06 17.35
N VAL A 321 14.52 -13.35 17.66
CA VAL A 321 14.54 -13.86 19.04
C VAL A 321 15.65 -13.18 19.84
N PHE A 322 16.84 -13.03 19.27
CA PHE A 322 17.97 -12.36 19.92
C PHE A 322 17.67 -10.88 20.18
N LEU A 323 17.06 -10.15 19.24
CA LEU A 323 16.67 -8.75 19.43
C LEU A 323 15.66 -8.61 20.58
N LEU A 324 14.64 -9.49 20.64
CA LEU A 324 13.61 -9.46 21.69
C LEU A 324 14.15 -9.89 23.06
N VAL A 325 14.91 -10.98 23.15
CA VAL A 325 15.48 -11.48 24.42
C VAL A 325 16.64 -10.61 24.89
N GLY A 326 17.50 -10.18 23.96
CA GLY A 326 18.62 -9.28 24.20
C GLY A 326 18.16 -7.91 24.69
N SER A 327 17.11 -7.33 24.10
CA SER A 327 16.53 -6.07 24.60
C SER A 327 16.04 -6.17 26.05
N PHE A 328 15.46 -7.31 26.44
CA PHE A 328 15.04 -7.57 27.81
C PHE A 328 16.23 -7.74 28.79
N ARG A 329 17.24 -8.55 28.42
CA ARG A 329 18.35 -8.93 29.33
C ARG A 329 19.49 -7.92 29.39
N ILE A 330 19.87 -7.34 28.25
CA ILE A 330 21.08 -6.50 28.11
C ILE A 330 20.77 -5.06 28.50
N PHE A 331 19.72 -4.49 27.92
CA PHE A 331 19.44 -3.07 28.10
C PHE A 331 18.68 -2.77 29.39
N LYS A 332 18.05 -3.78 30.01
CA LYS A 332 17.19 -3.67 31.21
C LYS A 332 16.17 -2.52 31.12
N SER A 333 15.85 -2.07 29.91
CA SER A 333 15.15 -0.83 29.64
C SER A 333 13.83 -1.15 28.96
N ARG A 334 12.74 -1.04 29.73
CA ARG A 334 11.38 -1.38 29.29
C ARG A 334 10.96 -0.59 28.06
N ILE A 335 11.45 0.63 27.91
CA ILE A 335 11.15 1.48 26.76
C ILE A 335 11.76 0.94 25.46
N ILE A 336 12.98 0.38 25.52
CA ILE A 336 13.64 -0.19 24.34
C ILE A 336 12.85 -1.39 23.85
N LEU A 337 12.51 -2.31 24.76
CA LEU A 337 11.70 -3.47 24.44
C LEU A 337 10.30 -3.08 23.95
N PHE A 338 9.67 -2.05 24.54
CA PHE A 338 8.37 -1.57 24.07
C PHE A 338 8.42 -1.10 22.61
N PHE A 339 9.37 -0.24 22.23
CA PHE A 339 9.46 0.25 20.85
C PHE A 339 9.99 -0.78 19.87
N LEU A 340 10.75 -1.78 20.34
CA LEU A 340 11.06 -2.94 19.52
C LEU A 340 9.81 -3.80 19.27
N CYS A 341 9.00 -4.07 20.30
CA CYS A 341 7.72 -4.77 20.15
C CYS A 341 6.73 -3.98 19.29
N TRP A 342 6.71 -2.65 19.37
CA TRP A 342 5.89 -1.78 18.51
C TRP A 342 6.10 -2.10 17.03
N PHE A 343 7.36 -2.24 16.61
CA PHE A 343 7.70 -2.58 15.23
C PHE A 343 7.08 -3.93 14.80
N PHE A 344 7.26 -4.98 15.61
CA PHE A 344 6.71 -6.31 15.28
C PHE A 344 5.19 -6.40 15.38
N ILE A 345 4.58 -5.77 16.41
CA ILE A 345 3.13 -5.79 16.63
C ILE A 345 2.42 -5.15 15.42
N ILE A 346 2.86 -3.97 15.01
CA ILE A 346 2.23 -3.22 13.93
C ILE A 346 2.44 -3.89 12.57
N LEU A 347 3.59 -4.51 12.35
CA LEU A 347 3.91 -5.21 11.11
C LEU A 347 3.22 -6.59 10.99
N SER A 348 2.77 -7.17 12.11
CA SER A 348 2.24 -8.53 12.16
C SER A 348 1.04 -8.82 11.24
N PRO A 349 0.06 -7.91 11.04
CA PRO A 349 -1.05 -8.20 10.13
C PRO A 349 -0.59 -8.33 8.68
N SER A 350 0.31 -7.46 8.24
CA SER A 350 0.71 -7.32 6.83
C SER A 350 1.96 -8.12 6.44
N SER A 351 2.77 -8.55 7.41
CA SER A 351 4.02 -9.29 7.17
C SER A 351 4.21 -10.45 8.16
N SER A 352 3.12 -11.10 8.60
CA SER A 352 3.18 -12.36 9.37
C SER A 352 1.89 -13.18 9.26
N ILE A 353 0.72 -12.55 9.47
CA ILE A 353 -0.54 -13.27 9.69
C ILE A 353 -1.37 -13.39 8.39
N VAL A 354 -1.55 -12.29 7.65
CA VAL A 354 -2.36 -12.29 6.42
C VAL A 354 -1.45 -12.55 5.22
N THR A 355 -1.75 -13.59 4.45
CA THR A 355 -1.02 -13.88 3.20
C THR A 355 -1.43 -12.88 2.13
N LEU A 356 -0.43 -12.32 1.46
CA LEU A 356 -0.60 -11.35 0.38
C LEU A 356 0.16 -11.84 -0.86
N HIS A 357 -0.23 -11.36 -2.04
CA HIS A 357 0.45 -11.70 -3.29
C HIS A 357 1.94 -11.30 -3.26
N ASP A 358 2.25 -10.12 -2.74
CA ASP A 358 3.62 -9.63 -2.63
C ASP A 358 4.23 -9.98 -1.26
N LEU A 359 5.41 -10.58 -1.26
CA LEU A 359 6.16 -10.92 -0.04
C LEU A 359 6.55 -9.70 0.79
N ALA A 360 6.85 -8.59 0.13
CA ALA A 360 7.25 -7.34 0.77
C ALA A 360 6.70 -6.14 -0.01
N ALA A 361 6.36 -5.08 0.72
CA ALA A 361 6.10 -3.75 0.15
C ALA A 361 6.55 -2.69 1.16
N GLU A 362 7.27 -1.67 0.73
CA GLU A 362 7.97 -0.74 1.62
C GLU A 362 6.98 0.04 2.48
N HIS A 363 5.82 0.37 1.90
CA HIS A 363 4.75 1.07 2.58
C HIS A 363 4.18 0.33 3.81
N ARG A 364 4.33 -1.00 3.91
CA ARG A 364 3.90 -1.77 5.09
C ARG A 364 4.68 -1.42 6.35
N SER A 365 5.90 -0.91 6.18
CA SER A 365 6.78 -0.51 7.29
C SER A 365 6.47 0.88 7.85
N TYR A 366 5.57 1.65 7.21
CA TYR A 366 5.32 3.07 7.50
C TYR A 366 5.20 3.34 9.01
N LEU A 367 4.14 2.88 9.67
CA LEU A 367 3.94 3.13 11.10
C LEU A 367 4.87 2.31 12.01
N ALA A 368 5.20 1.09 11.59
CA ALA A 368 6.08 0.20 12.36
C ALA A 368 7.47 0.83 12.55
N SER A 369 7.99 1.49 11.51
CA SER A 369 9.31 2.13 11.49
C SER A 369 9.51 3.18 12.58
N ALA A 370 8.43 3.81 13.07
CA ALA A 370 8.47 4.77 14.17
C ALA A 370 9.14 4.19 15.43
N GLY A 371 8.91 2.89 15.72
CA GLY A 371 9.55 2.19 16.82
C GLY A 371 11.07 2.05 16.64
N ILE A 372 11.55 1.88 15.41
CA ILE A 372 13.00 1.81 15.14
C ILE A 372 13.63 3.21 15.18
N PHE A 373 12.97 4.23 14.62
CA PHE A 373 13.51 5.59 14.58
C PHE A 373 13.69 6.21 15.97
N ILE A 374 12.77 5.97 16.90
CA ILE A 374 12.97 6.41 18.29
C ILE A 374 14.15 5.71 18.97
N LEU A 375 14.38 4.41 18.69
CA LEU A 375 15.53 3.68 19.22
C LEU A 375 16.85 4.21 18.66
N LEU A 376 16.89 4.56 17.38
CA LEU A 376 18.06 5.19 16.75
C LEU A 376 18.35 6.57 17.35
N ALA A 377 17.32 7.42 17.52
CA ALA A 377 17.47 8.73 18.15
C ALA A 377 17.91 8.61 19.62
N TYR A 378 17.35 7.64 20.36
CA TYR A 378 17.75 7.33 21.73
C TYR A 378 19.23 6.91 21.79
N GLY A 379 19.64 5.95 20.95
CA GLY A 379 21.02 5.45 20.92
C GLY A 379 22.03 6.54 20.56
N ALA A 380 21.72 7.38 19.57
CA ALA A 380 22.56 8.52 19.20
C ALA A 380 22.73 9.50 20.37
N SER A 381 21.66 9.77 21.13
CA SER A 381 21.74 10.64 22.29
C SER A 381 22.58 10.06 23.43
N GLU A 382 22.53 8.74 23.65
CA GLU A 382 23.32 8.10 24.69
C GLU A 382 24.83 8.10 24.36
N ILE A 383 25.18 7.92 23.10
CA ILE A 383 26.56 8.08 22.62
C ILE A 383 27.02 9.53 22.83
N SER A 384 26.16 10.51 22.47
CA SER A 384 26.48 11.92 22.64
C SER A 384 26.66 12.34 24.11
N CYS A 385 25.97 11.71 25.06
CA CYS A 385 26.14 12.02 26.48
C CYS A 385 27.42 11.43 27.08
N LYS A 386 27.94 10.34 26.54
CA LYS A 386 29.20 9.74 26.99
C LYS A 386 30.43 10.54 26.60
N TRP A 387 30.31 11.38 25.57
CA TRP A 387 31.43 12.17 25.06
C TRP A 387 31.28 13.64 25.46
N GLY A 388 32.39 14.30 25.82
CA GLY A 388 32.37 15.70 26.28
C GLY A 388 31.78 16.69 25.26
N LYS A 389 31.46 17.91 25.73
CA LYS A 389 30.77 18.97 24.95
C LYS A 389 31.24 19.20 23.50
N PRO A 390 32.54 19.26 23.15
CA PRO A 390 32.94 19.47 21.76
C PRO A 390 32.55 18.28 20.85
N LYS A 391 32.66 17.05 21.36
CA LYS A 391 32.28 15.83 20.63
C LYS A 391 30.76 15.69 20.52
N SER A 392 29.99 16.16 21.50
CA SER A 392 28.52 16.15 21.40
C SER A 392 28.00 17.08 20.30
N LEU A 393 28.64 18.23 20.08
CA LEU A 393 28.30 19.13 18.97
C LEU A 393 28.62 18.50 17.61
N GLN A 394 29.75 17.80 17.50
CA GLN A 394 30.10 17.05 16.29
C GLN A 394 29.10 15.94 15.99
N ILE A 395 28.68 15.16 16.99
CA ILE A 395 27.64 14.12 16.81
C ILE A 395 26.32 14.73 16.34
N LEU A 396 25.92 15.85 16.95
CA LEU A 396 24.70 16.56 16.56
C LEU A 396 24.77 17.03 15.10
N LEU A 397 25.91 17.60 14.68
CA LEU A 397 26.14 17.99 13.29
C LEU A 397 26.07 16.79 12.34
N ILE A 398 26.72 15.68 12.66
CA ILE A 398 26.66 14.43 11.88
C ILE A 398 25.20 13.97 11.73
N TYR A 399 24.42 14.07 12.80
CA TYR A 399 23.01 13.69 12.77
C TYR A 399 22.17 14.60 11.86
N PHE A 400 22.40 15.91 11.89
CA PHE A 400 21.76 16.85 10.96
C PHE A 400 22.18 16.63 9.50
N LEU A 401 23.46 16.33 9.25
CA LEU A 401 23.95 15.97 7.92
C LEU A 401 23.30 14.68 7.42
N PHE A 402 23.16 13.68 8.30
CA PHE A 402 22.45 12.44 7.99
C PHE A 402 20.98 12.70 7.66
N LEU A 403 20.27 13.51 8.44
CA LEU A 403 18.88 13.91 8.14
C LEU A 403 18.78 14.67 6.81
N GLY A 404 19.72 15.58 6.53
CA GLY A 404 19.80 16.28 5.24
C GLY A 404 20.01 15.32 4.08
N MET A 405 20.90 14.35 4.22
CA MET A 405 21.11 13.28 3.25
C MET A 405 19.83 12.46 3.02
N LEU A 406 19.12 12.06 4.08
CA LEU A 406 17.83 11.38 3.97
C LEU A 406 16.80 12.23 3.21
N GLY A 407 16.69 13.52 3.53
CA GLY A 407 15.82 14.44 2.81
C GLY A 407 16.14 14.53 1.32
N VAL A 408 17.43 14.62 0.94
CA VAL A 408 17.86 14.61 -0.46
C VAL A 408 17.53 13.29 -1.15
N LEU A 409 17.77 12.16 -0.48
CA LEU A 409 17.40 10.83 -1.01
C LEU A 409 15.89 10.70 -1.20
N THR A 410 15.08 11.27 -0.31
CA THR A 410 13.62 11.31 -0.43
C THR A 410 13.20 12.16 -1.63
N ILE A 411 13.73 13.39 -1.77
CA ILE A 411 13.47 14.25 -2.94
C ILE A 411 13.82 13.51 -4.25
N LYS A 412 14.97 12.82 -4.29
CA LYS A 412 15.39 12.02 -5.45
C LYS A 412 14.45 10.83 -5.68
N ARG A 413 14.01 10.14 -4.63
CA ARG A 413 13.09 9.01 -4.75
C ARG A 413 11.71 9.45 -5.25
N ASN A 414 11.27 10.67 -4.91
CA ASN A 414 10.02 11.22 -5.43
C ASN A 414 10.00 11.35 -6.96
N THR A 415 11.17 11.54 -7.59
CA THR A 415 11.25 11.65 -9.07
C THR A 415 10.99 10.32 -9.76
N VAL A 416 11.18 9.19 -9.08
CA VAL A 416 10.85 7.86 -9.64
C VAL A 416 9.36 7.73 -9.94
N TRP A 417 8.51 8.46 -9.22
CA TRP A 417 7.05 8.44 -9.39
C TRP A 417 6.53 9.44 -10.45
N GLN A 418 7.40 10.15 -11.16
CA GLN A 418 7.00 11.19 -12.12
C GLN A 418 6.33 10.64 -13.38
N SER A 419 6.66 9.43 -13.80
CA SER A 419 6.01 8.77 -14.93
C SER A 419 5.97 7.26 -14.74
N GLU A 420 5.10 6.61 -15.50
CA GLU A 420 5.01 5.16 -15.50
C GLU A 420 6.35 4.54 -15.96
N LEU A 421 6.97 5.15 -16.98
CA LEU A 421 8.30 4.77 -17.46
C LEU A 421 9.36 4.87 -16.36
N SER A 422 9.46 6.01 -15.64
CA SER A 422 10.49 6.18 -14.61
C SER A 422 10.32 5.17 -13.47
N LEU A 423 9.08 4.87 -13.10
CA LEU A 423 8.75 3.94 -12.01
C LEU A 423 9.15 2.51 -12.37
N TRP A 424 8.73 2.03 -13.53
CA TRP A 424 8.98 0.64 -13.92
C TRP A 424 10.39 0.42 -14.44
N GLN A 425 11.04 1.43 -15.01
CA GLN A 425 12.46 1.36 -15.36
C GLN A 425 13.31 1.22 -14.09
N ASP A 426 13.05 2.02 -13.06
CA ASP A 426 13.72 1.93 -11.75
C ASP A 426 13.46 0.57 -11.09
N THR A 427 12.24 0.06 -11.17
CA THR A 427 11.85 -1.24 -10.60
C THR A 427 12.50 -2.40 -11.35
N TYR A 428 12.50 -2.39 -12.68
CA TYR A 428 13.13 -3.44 -13.51
C TYR A 428 14.64 -3.51 -13.30
N GLN A 429 15.34 -2.38 -13.19
CA GLN A 429 16.77 -2.36 -12.88
C GLN A 429 17.11 -3.06 -11.54
N LYS A 430 16.16 -3.08 -10.61
CA LYS A 430 16.33 -3.60 -9.25
C LYS A 430 15.74 -5.00 -9.05
N SER A 431 14.78 -5.37 -9.89
CA SER A 431 14.08 -6.66 -9.92
C SER A 431 14.01 -7.19 -11.37
N PRO A 432 15.14 -7.46 -12.05
CA PRO A 432 15.14 -7.78 -13.48
C PRO A 432 14.49 -9.13 -13.81
N TYR A 433 14.33 -10.00 -12.82
CA TYR A 433 13.72 -11.33 -13.00
C TYR A 433 12.21 -11.34 -12.76
N LYS A 434 11.63 -10.27 -12.20
CA LYS A 434 10.19 -10.19 -12.01
C LYS A 434 9.47 -9.83 -13.32
N LEU A 435 8.35 -10.49 -13.54
CA LEU A 435 7.50 -10.27 -14.72
C LEU A 435 6.71 -8.96 -14.65
N ARG A 436 6.21 -8.58 -13.47
CA ARG A 436 5.37 -7.36 -13.31
C ARG A 436 6.09 -6.08 -13.77
N PRO A 437 7.37 -5.81 -13.40
CA PRO A 437 8.09 -4.64 -13.90
C PRO A 437 8.29 -4.68 -15.41
N LEU A 438 8.62 -5.83 -15.99
CA LEU A 438 8.78 -6.00 -17.45
C LEU A 438 7.50 -5.66 -18.22
N ILE A 439 6.37 -6.25 -17.81
CA ILE A 439 5.06 -6.04 -18.45
C ILE A 439 4.65 -4.57 -18.40
N ASN A 440 4.81 -3.93 -17.24
CA ASN A 440 4.45 -2.53 -17.10
C ASN A 440 5.44 -1.58 -17.79
N LEU A 441 6.74 -1.93 -17.84
CA LEU A 441 7.72 -1.17 -18.60
C LEU A 441 7.42 -1.22 -20.11
N ALA A 442 7.10 -2.41 -20.63
CA ALA A 442 6.67 -2.58 -22.02
C ALA A 442 5.41 -1.75 -22.34
N ARG A 443 4.41 -1.80 -21.46
CA ARG A 443 3.20 -0.97 -21.55
C ARG A 443 3.54 0.52 -21.55
N ALA A 444 4.46 0.96 -20.70
CA ALA A 444 4.89 2.36 -20.63
C ALA A 444 5.53 2.84 -21.93
N TYR A 445 6.39 2.03 -22.56
CA TYR A 445 6.97 2.33 -23.87
C TYR A 445 5.91 2.36 -24.99
N SER A 446 4.96 1.41 -24.97
CA SER A 446 3.83 1.39 -25.91
C SER A 446 3.01 2.68 -25.81
N LEU A 447 2.68 3.13 -24.60
CA LEU A 447 1.93 4.38 -24.39
C LEU A 447 2.69 5.64 -24.82
N LEU A 448 4.03 5.59 -24.87
CA LEU A 448 4.88 6.66 -25.39
C LEU A 448 5.07 6.59 -26.91
N GLY A 449 4.56 5.55 -27.57
CA GLY A 449 4.71 5.32 -29.01
C GLY A 449 6.05 4.69 -29.41
N ASP A 450 6.90 4.27 -28.46
CA ASP A 450 8.13 3.52 -28.73
C ASP A 450 7.80 2.03 -28.86
N THR A 451 7.10 1.69 -29.95
CA THR A 451 6.59 0.33 -30.23
C THR A 451 7.71 -0.70 -30.27
N ASP A 452 8.91 -0.34 -30.76
CA ASP A 452 10.04 -1.27 -30.87
C ASP A 452 10.55 -1.71 -29.49
N LYS A 453 10.76 -0.78 -28.56
CA LYS A 453 11.12 -1.16 -27.18
C LYS A 453 9.99 -1.87 -26.45
N ALA A 454 8.74 -1.49 -26.71
CA ALA A 454 7.60 -2.17 -26.12
C ALA A 454 7.59 -3.66 -26.52
N ILE A 455 7.79 -3.95 -27.81
CA ILE A 455 7.92 -5.32 -28.32
C ILE A 455 9.10 -6.03 -27.67
N GLU A 456 10.28 -5.41 -27.59
CA GLU A 456 11.48 -5.99 -26.95
C GLU A 456 11.18 -6.46 -25.51
N TYR A 457 10.62 -5.58 -24.68
CA TYR A 457 10.31 -5.94 -23.29
C TYR A 457 9.16 -6.95 -23.15
N TYR A 458 8.15 -6.90 -24.03
CA TYR A 458 7.11 -7.93 -24.05
C TYR A 458 7.66 -9.30 -24.52
N GLN A 459 8.60 -9.34 -25.45
CA GLN A 459 9.28 -10.57 -25.85
C GLN A 459 10.12 -11.14 -24.69
N GLU A 460 10.83 -10.28 -23.95
CA GLU A 460 11.54 -10.71 -22.74
C GLU A 460 10.56 -11.27 -21.69
N ALA A 461 9.42 -10.59 -21.48
CA ALA A 461 8.37 -11.07 -20.57
C ALA A 461 7.78 -12.41 -21.04
N LEU A 462 7.57 -12.59 -22.34
CA LEU A 462 7.06 -13.82 -22.94
C LEU A 462 8.03 -14.99 -22.74
N TYR A 463 9.35 -14.74 -22.86
CA TYR A 463 10.37 -15.75 -22.59
C TYR A 463 10.35 -16.23 -21.13
N LYS A 464 10.15 -15.32 -20.17
CA LYS A 464 10.09 -15.64 -18.73
C LYS A 464 8.75 -16.24 -18.30
N GLY A 465 7.67 -15.85 -18.98
CA GLY A 465 6.29 -16.21 -18.64
C GLY A 465 5.42 -16.33 -19.89
N PRO A 466 5.44 -17.48 -20.58
CA PRO A 466 4.75 -17.64 -21.86
C PRO A 466 3.23 -17.61 -21.75
N MET A 467 2.67 -17.97 -20.59
CA MET A 467 1.23 -18.12 -20.34
C MET A 467 0.62 -16.91 -19.61
N ILE A 468 1.10 -15.70 -19.91
CA ILE A 468 0.55 -14.47 -19.34
C ILE A 468 -0.36 -13.81 -20.37
N PHE A 469 -1.65 -13.67 -20.03
CA PHE A 469 -2.65 -13.07 -20.91
C PHE A 469 -2.23 -11.67 -21.40
N ALA A 470 -1.89 -10.77 -20.45
CA ALA A 470 -1.53 -9.39 -20.77
C ALA A 470 -0.30 -9.27 -21.70
N VAL A 471 0.64 -10.23 -21.65
CA VAL A 471 1.79 -10.23 -22.57
C VAL A 471 1.36 -10.63 -23.97
N ASN A 472 0.65 -11.75 -24.10
CA ASN A 472 0.21 -12.24 -25.42
C ASN A 472 -0.78 -11.29 -26.09
N TYR A 473 -1.76 -10.76 -25.34
CA TYR A 473 -2.72 -9.81 -25.87
C TYR A 473 -2.05 -8.52 -26.36
N ASN A 474 -1.25 -7.86 -25.51
CA ASN A 474 -0.64 -6.58 -25.87
C ASN A 474 0.42 -6.74 -26.97
N LEU A 475 1.21 -7.82 -26.95
CA LEU A 475 2.16 -8.09 -28.02
C LEU A 475 1.45 -8.38 -29.35
N GLY A 476 0.28 -9.02 -29.31
CA GLY A 476 -0.59 -9.19 -30.48
C GLY A 476 -1.05 -7.85 -31.06
N ASP A 477 -1.53 -6.93 -30.22
CA ASP A 477 -1.92 -5.57 -30.64
C ASP A 477 -0.71 -4.81 -31.25
N LEU A 478 0.48 -4.87 -30.64
CA LEU A 478 1.69 -4.21 -31.18
C LEU A 478 2.16 -4.82 -32.51
N TYR A 479 2.03 -6.14 -32.68
CA TYR A 479 2.32 -6.79 -33.96
C TYR A 479 1.32 -6.38 -35.05
N MET A 480 0.04 -6.17 -34.69
CA MET A 480 -0.94 -5.60 -35.62
C MET A 480 -0.53 -4.19 -36.06
N GLU A 481 -0.10 -3.34 -35.13
CA GLU A 481 0.38 -1.98 -35.44
C GLU A 481 1.59 -1.98 -36.38
N LYS A 482 2.49 -2.96 -36.26
CA LYS A 482 3.67 -3.15 -37.13
C LYS A 482 3.35 -3.86 -38.45
N GLY A 483 2.13 -4.33 -38.66
CA GLY A 483 1.75 -5.11 -39.84
C GLY A 483 2.25 -6.57 -39.81
N LEU A 484 2.74 -7.05 -38.67
CA LEU A 484 3.17 -8.44 -38.45
C LEU A 484 1.96 -9.33 -38.13
N VAL A 485 1.00 -9.37 -39.06
CA VAL A 485 -0.30 -10.01 -38.86
C VAL A 485 -0.21 -11.50 -38.49
N PRO A 486 0.66 -12.34 -39.10
CA PRO A 486 0.76 -13.75 -38.72
C PRO A 486 1.20 -13.94 -37.25
N ASP A 487 2.16 -13.14 -36.77
CA ASP A 487 2.63 -13.19 -35.40
C ASP A 487 1.55 -12.72 -34.43
N ALA A 488 0.81 -11.67 -34.79
CA ALA A 488 -0.32 -11.18 -34.01
C ALA A 488 -1.41 -12.25 -33.82
N VAL A 489 -1.82 -12.95 -34.90
CA VAL A 489 -2.79 -14.04 -34.84
C VAL A 489 -2.33 -15.13 -33.88
N GLN A 490 -1.06 -15.55 -33.96
CA GLN A 490 -0.54 -16.54 -33.01
C GLN A 490 -0.64 -16.08 -31.57
N ARG A 491 -0.28 -14.82 -31.29
CA ARG A 491 -0.35 -14.27 -29.93
C ARG A 491 -1.78 -14.19 -29.42
N PHE A 492 -2.74 -13.75 -30.23
CA PHE A 492 -4.15 -13.73 -29.84
C PHE A 492 -4.73 -15.12 -29.63
N LEU A 493 -4.37 -16.12 -30.45
CA LEU A 493 -4.78 -17.52 -30.23
C LEU A 493 -4.28 -18.08 -28.89
N VAL A 494 -3.05 -17.74 -28.50
CA VAL A 494 -2.53 -18.11 -27.17
C VAL A 494 -3.31 -17.37 -26.08
N ALA A 495 -3.60 -16.08 -26.27
CA ALA A 495 -4.40 -15.30 -25.31
C ALA A 495 -5.81 -15.89 -25.11
N THR A 496 -6.48 -16.39 -26.18
CA THR A 496 -7.77 -17.09 -26.06
C THR A 496 -7.68 -18.41 -25.30
N GLN A 497 -6.51 -19.08 -25.34
CA GLN A 497 -6.30 -20.31 -24.55
C GLN A 497 -6.06 -20.02 -23.07
N ILE A 498 -5.42 -18.88 -22.75
CA ILE A 498 -5.12 -18.49 -21.36
C ILE A 498 -6.38 -17.99 -20.65
N SER A 499 -7.17 -17.15 -21.32
CA SER A 499 -8.39 -16.55 -20.77
C SER A 499 -9.55 -16.67 -21.77
N PRO A 500 -10.15 -17.87 -21.91
CA PRO A 500 -11.20 -18.15 -22.88
C PRO A 500 -12.50 -17.36 -22.65
N GLU A 501 -12.64 -16.70 -21.51
CA GLU A 501 -13.75 -15.81 -21.18
C GLU A 501 -13.60 -14.39 -21.73
N THR A 502 -12.42 -14.03 -22.27
CA THR A 502 -12.12 -12.65 -22.69
C THR A 502 -12.57 -12.39 -24.12
N PHE A 503 -13.82 -11.96 -24.27
CA PHE A 503 -14.47 -11.73 -25.56
C PHE A 503 -13.72 -10.75 -26.48
N GLU A 504 -12.97 -9.79 -25.93
CA GLU A 504 -12.19 -8.81 -26.69
C GLU A 504 -11.13 -9.48 -27.57
N THR A 505 -10.53 -10.59 -27.09
CA THR A 505 -9.50 -11.32 -27.84
C THR A 505 -10.10 -12.01 -29.07
N PHE A 506 -11.30 -12.57 -28.94
CA PHE A 506 -12.04 -13.16 -30.06
C PHE A 506 -12.47 -12.08 -31.06
N ALA A 507 -12.90 -10.91 -30.58
CA ALA A 507 -13.20 -9.77 -31.44
C ALA A 507 -11.98 -9.33 -32.27
N ARG A 508 -10.79 -9.25 -31.66
CA ARG A 508 -9.52 -8.97 -32.37
C ARG A 508 -9.24 -9.99 -33.47
N LEU A 509 -9.39 -11.29 -33.20
CA LEU A 509 -9.23 -12.33 -34.21
C LEU A 509 -10.26 -12.19 -35.34
N GLY A 510 -11.52 -11.89 -35.00
CA GLY A 510 -12.57 -11.62 -35.97
C GLY A 510 -12.24 -10.45 -36.91
N ASP A 511 -11.74 -9.34 -36.36
CA ASP A 511 -11.30 -8.17 -37.14
C ASP A 511 -10.17 -8.52 -38.10
N ILE A 512 -9.20 -9.32 -37.64
CA ILE A 512 -8.08 -9.78 -38.48
C ILE A 512 -8.60 -10.62 -39.64
N TYR A 513 -9.42 -11.64 -39.36
CA TYR A 513 -9.94 -12.52 -40.43
C TYR A 513 -10.90 -11.80 -41.37
N LEU A 514 -11.65 -10.79 -40.89
CA LEU A 514 -12.46 -9.92 -41.74
C LEU A 514 -11.57 -9.16 -42.73
N SER A 515 -10.46 -8.56 -42.26
CA SER A 515 -9.51 -7.84 -43.12
C SER A 515 -8.82 -8.74 -44.16
N GLN A 516 -8.69 -10.04 -43.86
CA GLN A 516 -8.15 -11.06 -44.76
C GLN A 516 -9.21 -11.65 -45.71
N ASN A 517 -10.44 -11.13 -45.70
CA ASN A 517 -11.60 -11.67 -46.42
C ASN A 517 -11.96 -13.13 -46.06
N ASN A 518 -11.48 -13.64 -44.92
CA ASN A 518 -11.87 -14.95 -44.41
C ASN A 518 -13.16 -14.81 -43.57
N PHE A 519 -14.25 -14.53 -44.28
CA PHE A 519 -15.55 -14.20 -43.69
C PHE A 519 -16.09 -15.32 -42.78
N LYS A 520 -15.76 -16.58 -43.06
CA LYS A 520 -16.21 -17.72 -42.25
C LYS A 520 -15.56 -17.72 -40.86
N LEU A 521 -14.25 -17.52 -40.78
CA LEU A 521 -13.57 -17.42 -39.48
C LEU A 521 -13.94 -16.12 -38.75
N ALA A 522 -14.05 -15.01 -39.49
CA ALA A 522 -14.50 -13.74 -38.92
C ALA A 522 -15.87 -13.88 -38.25
N GLU A 523 -16.84 -14.51 -38.93
CA GLU A 523 -18.17 -14.75 -38.37
C GLU A 523 -18.12 -15.61 -37.12
N SER A 524 -17.33 -16.70 -37.14
CA SER A 524 -17.18 -17.61 -36.00
C SER A 524 -16.67 -16.87 -34.76
N TYR A 525 -15.59 -16.10 -34.91
CA TYR A 525 -14.96 -15.40 -33.79
C TYR A 525 -15.81 -14.24 -33.26
N PHE A 526 -16.49 -13.50 -34.14
CA PHE A 526 -17.42 -12.48 -33.66
C PHE A 526 -18.64 -13.06 -32.94
N LYS A 527 -19.17 -14.21 -33.39
CA LYS A 527 -20.24 -14.92 -32.67
C LYS A 527 -19.80 -15.35 -31.28
N GLU A 528 -18.62 -15.96 -31.17
CA GLU A 528 -18.05 -16.36 -29.88
C GLU A 528 -17.88 -15.16 -28.93
N ALA A 529 -17.40 -14.02 -29.44
CA ALA A 529 -17.29 -12.79 -28.66
C ALA A 529 -18.64 -12.31 -28.09
N VAL A 530 -19.71 -12.29 -28.89
CA VAL A 530 -21.04 -11.85 -28.41
C VAL A 530 -21.77 -12.90 -27.58
N GLU A 531 -21.43 -14.18 -27.72
CA GLU A 531 -21.92 -15.26 -26.86
C GLU A 531 -21.31 -15.16 -25.45
N LEU A 532 -20.00 -14.89 -25.38
CA LEU A 532 -19.29 -14.64 -24.12
C LEU A 532 -19.78 -13.35 -23.43
N ASN A 533 -20.05 -12.30 -24.21
CA ASN A 533 -20.62 -11.07 -23.69
C ASN A 533 -21.81 -10.54 -24.55
N PRO A 534 -23.05 -10.87 -24.16
CA PRO A 534 -24.26 -10.41 -24.85
C PRO A 534 -24.54 -8.89 -24.80
N HIS A 535 -23.69 -8.12 -24.10
CA HIS A 535 -23.73 -6.65 -24.03
C HIS A 535 -22.59 -5.98 -24.81
N PHE A 536 -21.79 -6.76 -25.56
CA PHE A 536 -20.69 -6.22 -26.34
C PHE A 536 -21.18 -5.57 -27.66
N SER A 537 -21.48 -4.26 -27.60
CA SER A 537 -22.00 -3.51 -28.75
C SER A 537 -21.13 -3.62 -30.00
N ILE A 538 -19.80 -3.49 -29.84
CA ILE A 538 -18.84 -3.53 -30.97
C ILE A 538 -18.87 -4.89 -31.67
N GLY A 539 -19.00 -6.01 -30.94
CA GLY A 539 -19.12 -7.33 -31.55
C GLY A 539 -20.36 -7.47 -32.43
N PHE A 540 -21.50 -6.94 -31.98
CA PHE A 540 -22.71 -6.88 -32.80
C PHE A 540 -22.55 -5.94 -34.00
N LYS A 541 -21.89 -4.79 -33.86
CA LYS A 541 -21.55 -3.92 -34.99
C LYS A 541 -20.74 -4.68 -36.03
N ASN A 542 -19.70 -5.40 -35.62
CA ASN A 542 -18.81 -6.13 -36.50
C ASN A 542 -19.53 -7.29 -37.22
N LEU A 543 -20.42 -8.01 -36.52
CA LEU A 543 -21.33 -8.99 -37.15
C LEU A 543 -22.29 -8.33 -38.16
N GLY A 544 -22.77 -7.12 -37.86
CA GLY A 544 -23.60 -6.31 -38.75
C GLY A 544 -22.87 -5.98 -40.04
N VAL A 545 -21.66 -5.44 -39.93
CA VAL A 545 -20.79 -5.12 -41.08
C VAL A 545 -20.53 -6.37 -41.92
N LEU A 546 -20.12 -7.46 -41.28
CA LEU A 546 -19.83 -8.73 -41.94
C LEU A 546 -21.05 -9.27 -42.70
N ASN A 547 -22.22 -9.34 -42.06
CA ASN A 547 -23.42 -9.90 -42.68
C ASN A 547 -23.97 -9.01 -43.79
N PHE A 548 -23.97 -7.70 -43.57
CA PHE A 548 -24.56 -6.74 -44.49
C PHE A 548 -23.71 -6.56 -45.75
N TYR A 549 -22.41 -6.32 -45.59
CA TYR A 549 -21.53 -5.94 -46.70
C TYR A 549 -20.78 -7.12 -47.34
N HIS A 550 -20.53 -8.20 -46.60
CA HIS A 550 -19.62 -9.26 -47.07
C HIS A 550 -20.31 -10.62 -47.29
N LEU A 551 -21.30 -10.98 -46.47
CA LEU A 551 -22.02 -12.26 -46.60
C LEU A 551 -23.33 -12.17 -47.39
N ASN A 552 -23.67 -10.99 -47.93
CA ASN A 552 -24.91 -10.72 -48.68
C ASN A 552 -26.18 -11.13 -47.90
N ASN A 553 -26.18 -10.93 -46.58
CA ASN A 553 -27.31 -11.20 -45.69
C ASN A 553 -27.76 -9.91 -44.98
N PRO A 554 -28.34 -8.95 -45.72
CA PRO A 554 -28.66 -7.62 -45.19
C PRO A 554 -29.70 -7.67 -44.06
N LYS A 555 -30.65 -8.62 -44.11
CA LYS A 555 -31.66 -8.80 -43.05
C LYS A 555 -31.01 -9.10 -41.71
N GLN A 556 -30.06 -10.03 -41.68
CA GLN A 556 -29.33 -10.37 -40.46
C GLN A 556 -28.40 -9.23 -40.03
N GLY A 557 -27.76 -8.55 -40.99
CA GLY A 557 -26.92 -7.39 -40.72
C GLY A 557 -27.67 -6.27 -39.99
N ILE A 558 -28.90 -5.95 -40.43
CA ILE A 558 -29.79 -4.97 -39.79
C ILE A 558 -30.13 -5.35 -38.35
N ILE A 559 -30.40 -6.64 -38.08
CA ILE A 559 -30.68 -7.13 -36.72
C ILE A 559 -29.48 -6.86 -35.80
N TYR A 560 -28.27 -7.21 -36.26
CA TYR A 560 -27.05 -6.99 -35.49
C TYR A 560 -26.73 -5.51 -35.28
N PHE A 561 -26.89 -4.67 -36.30
CA PHE A 561 -26.77 -3.22 -36.18
C PHE A 561 -27.76 -2.62 -35.19
N THR A 562 -29.01 -3.07 -35.23
CA THR A 562 -30.06 -2.63 -34.30
C THR A 562 -29.71 -3.02 -32.86
N ARG A 563 -29.23 -4.26 -32.65
CA ARG A 563 -28.77 -4.73 -31.33
C ARG A 563 -27.58 -3.91 -30.83
N SER A 564 -26.60 -3.62 -31.68
CA SER A 564 -25.46 -2.77 -31.34
C SER A 564 -25.92 -1.38 -30.89
N LEU A 565 -26.76 -0.69 -31.66
CA LEU A 565 -27.31 0.63 -31.29
C LEU A 565 -28.17 0.60 -30.02
N THR A 566 -28.84 -0.51 -29.73
CA THR A 566 -29.61 -0.66 -28.49
C THR A 566 -28.69 -0.75 -27.28
N LEU A 567 -27.52 -1.37 -27.43
CA LEU A 567 -26.52 -1.52 -26.37
C LEU A 567 -25.68 -0.26 -26.18
N ASP A 568 -25.31 0.41 -27.27
CA ASP A 568 -24.59 1.68 -27.25
C ASP A 568 -25.16 2.65 -28.31
N PRO A 569 -26.12 3.51 -27.92
CA PRO A 569 -26.73 4.48 -28.82
C PRO A 569 -25.78 5.59 -29.29
N ASP A 570 -24.70 5.85 -28.55
CA ASP A 570 -23.82 7.00 -28.77
C ASP A 570 -22.44 6.58 -29.32
N GLN A 571 -22.33 5.34 -29.80
CA GLN A 571 -21.09 4.84 -30.41
C GLN A 571 -20.66 5.69 -31.62
N PRO A 572 -19.35 5.76 -31.93
CA PRO A 572 -18.83 6.65 -32.99
C PRO A 572 -19.52 6.49 -34.35
N GLU A 573 -19.91 5.27 -34.73
CA GLU A 573 -20.59 4.99 -35.99
C GLU A 573 -22.11 5.00 -35.91
N ALA A 574 -22.70 5.45 -34.79
CA ALA A 574 -24.13 5.37 -34.53
C ALA A 574 -24.97 6.04 -35.62
N ASP A 575 -24.58 7.23 -36.06
CA ASP A 575 -25.33 7.99 -37.08
C ASP A 575 -25.33 7.30 -38.43
N ASN A 576 -24.20 6.70 -38.83
CA ASN A 576 -24.10 5.90 -40.05
C ASN A 576 -25.01 4.68 -39.98
N ILE A 577 -25.05 4.02 -38.82
CA ILE A 577 -25.91 2.85 -38.61
C ILE A 577 -27.39 3.27 -38.62
N ARG A 578 -27.75 4.38 -37.98
CA ARG A 578 -29.13 4.93 -38.00
C ARG A 578 -29.59 5.24 -39.42
N LEU A 579 -28.74 5.89 -40.21
CA LEU A 579 -29.02 6.22 -41.61
C LEU A 579 -29.27 4.93 -42.42
N LEU A 580 -28.39 3.95 -42.31
CA LEU A 580 -28.56 2.64 -42.96
C LEU A 580 -29.87 1.94 -42.57
N LEU A 581 -30.20 1.93 -41.28
CA LEU A 581 -31.45 1.33 -40.79
C LEU A 581 -32.69 2.07 -41.32
N SER A 582 -32.61 3.39 -41.49
CA SER A 582 -33.72 4.20 -42.03
C SER A 582 -33.96 3.95 -43.53
N GLU A 583 -32.92 3.69 -44.31
CA GLU A 583 -33.07 3.38 -45.74
C GLU A 583 -33.72 2.01 -45.98
N TYR A 584 -33.49 1.06 -45.05
CA TYR A 584 -34.00 -0.30 -45.14
C TYR A 584 -35.31 -0.54 -44.38
N SER A 585 -35.77 0.39 -43.54
CA SER A 585 -37.10 0.33 -42.92
C SER A 585 -38.21 0.85 -43.83
N VAL A 586 -37.86 1.52 -44.93
CA VAL A 586 -38.78 2.12 -45.92
C VAL A 586 -38.99 1.22 -47.15
N ARG A 587 -38.28 0.09 -47.25
CA ARG A 587 -38.43 -0.95 -48.29
C ARG A 587 -38.96 -2.24 -47.69
#